data_AF-A0A2E3QSU3-F1
#
_entry.id   AF-A0A2E3QSU3-F1
#
_cell.length_a   1.000
_cell.length_b   1.000
_cell.length_c   1.000
_cell.angle_alpha   90.00
_cell.angle_beta   90.00
_cell.angle_gamma   90.00
#
_symmetry.space_group_name_H-M   'P 1'
#
loop_
_entity.id
_entity.type
_entity.pdbx_description
1 polymer ?
#
loop_
_entity_poly.entity_id
_entity_poly.type
_entity_poly.pdbx_seq_one_letter_code
_entity_poly.pdbx_strand_id
1 'polypeptide(L)'
;MRKFLLLLVALAGCSVSDPPLGTPLFAAPPDGVEDALAAGDAEAAVALLDAAAEAGDLAAMALLAEAHGRGYLRRSLGDGASTNLAISTRPWRPILAYRRYRSAVRERAERGDPEALFLLADGYLTQQHIDGAWRHPAGHLDSARAIYRRLEAAEADRLRLALLAQRLGDEPAFRAHLGAAAEAGDPKACIFLSWEERPRTSRFDVGALAAFIDRTEDCRALAPERDRDAPLYTYGASTVQTLRSEAEAGNAAAVATLDSLRATGVFERHPALTSGADA
;
A
#
# COMPACT_ATOMS: atom_id res chain seq x y z
N MET A 1 -40.42 -41.10 4.14
CA MET A 1 -39.79 -40.58 5.38
C MET A 1 -38.35 -40.11 5.05
N ARG A 2 -38.13 -38.98 4.37
CA ARG A 2 -38.17 -37.59 4.88
C ARG A 2 -37.26 -37.26 6.10
N LYS A 3 -36.51 -38.22 6.66
CA LYS A 3 -35.58 -37.97 7.79
C LYS A 3 -34.08 -38.08 7.45
N PHE A 4 -33.73 -38.59 6.28
CA PHE A 4 -32.31 -38.71 5.86
C PHE A 4 -31.77 -37.54 5.03
N LEU A 5 -32.63 -36.61 4.58
CA LEU A 5 -32.20 -35.47 3.75
C LEU A 5 -31.79 -34.22 4.54
N LEU A 6 -31.95 -34.24 5.87
CA LEU A 6 -31.62 -33.10 6.75
C LEU A 6 -30.21 -33.16 7.35
N LEU A 7 -29.45 -34.25 7.14
CA LEU A 7 -28.09 -34.36 7.65
C LEU A 7 -27.00 -33.87 6.67
N LEU A 8 -27.32 -33.67 5.38
CA LEU A 8 -26.35 -33.16 4.40
C LEU A 8 -26.25 -31.62 4.37
N VAL A 9 -27.17 -30.92 5.05
CA VAL A 9 -27.12 -29.44 5.16
C VAL A 9 -26.28 -28.99 6.36
N ALA A 10 -25.97 -29.89 7.30
CA ALA A 10 -25.18 -29.57 8.50
C ALA A 10 -23.64 -29.62 8.28
N LEU A 11 -23.16 -30.04 7.10
CA LEU A 11 -21.71 -30.17 6.81
C LEU A 11 -21.17 -29.19 5.75
N ALA A 12 -22.00 -28.29 5.22
CA ALA A 12 -21.55 -27.16 4.39
C ALA A 12 -21.23 -25.89 5.20
N GLY A 13 -21.33 -25.97 6.54
CA GLY A 13 -21.08 -24.89 7.49
C GLY A 13 -19.66 -24.84 8.03
N CYS A 14 -18.68 -25.49 7.41
CA CYS A 14 -17.28 -25.15 7.63
C CYS A 14 -17.05 -23.76 7.02
N SER A 15 -17.33 -22.75 7.82
CA SER A 15 -16.92 -21.37 7.61
C SER A 15 -15.41 -21.34 7.36
N VAL A 16 -15.04 -21.32 6.08
CA VAL A 16 -13.73 -20.84 5.67
C VAL A 16 -13.77 -19.34 5.86
N SER A 17 -13.68 -18.93 7.12
CA SER A 17 -13.32 -17.57 7.52
C SER A 17 -11.82 -17.45 7.39
N ASP A 18 -11.30 -17.69 6.18
CA ASP A 18 -9.93 -17.30 5.89
C ASP A 18 -9.96 -15.77 5.77
N PRO A 19 -9.30 -15.04 6.67
CA PRO A 19 -9.20 -13.59 6.54
C PRO A 19 -8.56 -13.25 5.18
N PRO A 20 -8.88 -12.08 4.62
CA PRO A 20 -8.44 -11.71 3.28
C PRO A 20 -6.91 -11.81 3.17
N LEU A 21 -6.42 -12.51 2.14
CA LEU A 21 -5.07 -12.26 1.61
C LEU A 21 -4.92 -10.76 1.40
N GLY A 22 -3.77 -10.20 1.76
CA GLY A 22 -3.52 -8.76 1.63
C GLY A 22 -3.91 -8.24 0.24
N THR A 23 -4.49 -7.04 0.20
CA THR A 23 -4.63 -6.28 -1.04
C THR A 23 -3.22 -6.06 -1.58
N PRO A 24 -2.95 -6.21 -2.89
CA PRO A 24 -1.67 -5.81 -3.44
C PRO A 24 -1.45 -4.32 -3.11
N LEU A 25 -0.60 -4.06 -2.13
CA LEU A 25 -0.29 -2.72 -1.61
C LEU A 25 0.31 -1.79 -2.68
N PHE A 26 0.60 -2.31 -3.88
CA PHE A 26 1.39 -1.63 -4.90
C PHE A 26 0.88 -1.80 -6.33
N ALA A 27 -0.27 -2.45 -6.54
CA ALA A 27 -0.83 -2.53 -7.89
C ALA A 27 -1.60 -1.23 -8.18
N ALA A 28 -1.22 -0.55 -9.27
CA ALA A 28 -2.08 0.48 -9.83
C ALA A 28 -3.43 -0.18 -10.17
N PRO A 29 -4.57 0.45 -9.85
CA PRO A 29 -5.84 -0.04 -10.31
C PRO A 29 -5.85 -0.05 -11.85
N PRO A 30 -6.64 -0.95 -12.48
CA PRO A 30 -6.76 -0.99 -13.94
C PRO A 30 -7.14 0.37 -14.55
N ASP A 31 -6.74 0.60 -15.79
CA ASP A 31 -7.01 1.85 -16.52
C ASP A 31 -8.48 2.29 -16.43
N GLY A 32 -8.69 3.57 -16.14
CA GLY A 32 -10.03 4.19 -16.03
C GLY A 32 -10.78 3.93 -14.72
N VAL A 33 -10.28 3.04 -13.84
CA VAL A 33 -10.91 2.81 -12.53
C VAL A 33 -10.79 4.06 -11.64
N GLU A 34 -9.64 4.72 -11.63
CA GLU A 34 -9.45 5.96 -10.85
C GLU A 34 -10.36 7.09 -11.35
N ASP A 35 -10.53 7.22 -12.67
CA ASP A 35 -11.41 8.22 -13.27
C ASP A 35 -12.88 7.97 -12.89
N ALA A 36 -13.33 6.70 -12.95
CA ALA A 36 -14.68 6.33 -12.53
C ALA A 36 -14.89 6.60 -11.02
N LEU A 37 -13.91 6.25 -10.18
CA LEU A 37 -13.95 6.55 -8.75
C LEU A 37 -13.98 8.07 -8.50
N ALA A 38 -13.17 8.85 -9.22
CA ALA A 38 -13.13 10.31 -9.11
C ALA A 38 -14.45 10.95 -9.56
N ALA A 39 -15.11 10.40 -10.58
CA ALA A 39 -16.44 10.80 -11.02
C ALA A 39 -17.54 10.41 -10.01
N GLY A 40 -17.24 9.53 -9.04
CA GLY A 40 -18.24 8.98 -8.12
C GLY A 40 -19.10 7.89 -8.75
N ASP A 41 -18.69 7.34 -9.89
CA ASP A 41 -19.41 6.29 -10.61
C ASP A 41 -18.95 4.90 -10.14
N ALA A 42 -19.59 4.42 -9.07
CA ALA A 42 -19.29 3.12 -8.49
C ALA A 42 -19.59 1.96 -9.46
N GLU A 43 -20.61 2.09 -10.31
CA GLU A 43 -21.02 1.04 -11.24
C GLU A 43 -20.01 0.90 -12.38
N ALA A 44 -19.55 2.01 -12.96
CA ALA A 44 -18.48 2.00 -13.95
C ALA A 44 -17.17 1.45 -13.37
N ALA A 45 -16.80 1.85 -12.14
CA ALA A 45 -15.61 1.34 -11.48
C ALA A 45 -15.67 -0.18 -11.24
N VAL A 46 -16.83 -0.71 -10.79
CA VAL A 46 -17.03 -2.16 -10.64
C VAL A 46 -16.95 -2.87 -11.99
N ALA A 47 -17.56 -2.32 -13.05
CA ALA A 47 -17.54 -2.93 -14.38
C ALA A 47 -16.12 -3.04 -14.96
N LEU A 48 -15.30 -2.00 -14.77
CA LEU A 48 -13.89 -2.00 -15.19
C LEU A 48 -13.08 -3.04 -14.40
N LEU A 49 -13.29 -3.11 -13.08
CA LEU A 49 -12.65 -4.12 -12.24
C LEU A 49 -13.08 -5.54 -12.62
N ASP A 50 -14.38 -5.78 -12.89
CA ASP A 50 -14.89 -7.07 -13.32
C ASP A 50 -14.24 -7.50 -14.66
N ALA A 51 -14.15 -6.60 -15.63
CA ALA A 51 -13.49 -6.86 -16.91
C ALA A 51 -12.00 -7.20 -16.74
N ALA A 52 -11.27 -6.45 -15.91
CA ALA A 52 -9.86 -6.74 -15.62
C ALA A 52 -9.69 -8.07 -14.88
N ALA A 53 -10.57 -8.38 -13.92
CA ALA A 53 -10.57 -9.65 -13.22
C ALA A 53 -10.88 -10.84 -14.17
N GLU A 54 -11.76 -10.65 -15.15
CA GLU A 54 -11.99 -11.62 -16.25
C GLU A 54 -10.76 -11.81 -17.13
N ALA A 55 -9.98 -10.77 -17.37
CA ALA A 55 -8.68 -10.85 -18.04
C ALA A 55 -7.57 -11.49 -17.16
N GLY A 56 -7.85 -11.79 -15.89
CA GLY A 56 -6.91 -12.42 -14.98
C GLY A 56 -6.09 -11.44 -14.13
N ASP A 57 -6.46 -10.17 -14.07
CA ASP A 57 -5.77 -9.20 -13.22
C ASP A 57 -5.97 -9.54 -11.73
N LEU A 58 -4.88 -9.86 -11.02
CA LEU A 58 -4.92 -10.23 -9.60
C LEU A 58 -5.30 -9.05 -8.70
N ALA A 59 -4.89 -7.83 -9.07
CA ALA A 59 -5.22 -6.62 -8.33
C ALA A 59 -6.71 -6.30 -8.44
N ALA A 60 -7.27 -6.41 -9.66
CA ALA A 60 -8.70 -6.25 -9.87
C ALA A 60 -9.51 -7.29 -9.09
N MET A 61 -9.08 -8.57 -9.10
CA MET A 61 -9.72 -9.62 -8.30
C MET A 61 -9.69 -9.32 -6.79
N ALA A 62 -8.55 -8.84 -6.29
CA ALA A 62 -8.39 -8.48 -4.87
C ALA A 62 -9.29 -7.29 -4.50
N LEU A 63 -9.30 -6.23 -5.32
CA LEU A 63 -10.13 -5.04 -5.12
C LEU A 63 -11.63 -5.38 -5.15
N LEU A 64 -12.08 -6.25 -6.07
CA LEU A 64 -13.46 -6.73 -6.09
C LEU A 64 -13.82 -7.55 -4.85
N ALA A 65 -12.94 -8.44 -4.40
CA ALA A 65 -13.17 -9.23 -3.21
C ALA A 65 -13.31 -8.34 -1.97
N GLU A 66 -12.45 -7.34 -1.83
CA GLU A 66 -12.50 -6.34 -0.76
C GLU A 66 -13.77 -5.48 -0.85
N ALA A 67 -14.07 -4.95 -2.03
CA ALA A 67 -15.22 -4.08 -2.26
C ALA A 67 -16.54 -4.82 -1.96
N HIS A 68 -16.69 -6.05 -2.44
CA HIS A 68 -17.86 -6.87 -2.13
C HIS A 68 -17.95 -7.19 -0.64
N GLY A 69 -16.84 -7.52 0.02
CA GLY A 69 -16.81 -7.80 1.46
C GLY A 69 -17.20 -6.61 2.32
N ARG A 70 -16.86 -5.39 1.91
CA ARG A 70 -17.18 -4.14 2.61
C ARG A 70 -18.52 -3.52 2.19
N GLY A 71 -19.01 -3.85 1.00
CA GLY A 71 -20.21 -3.24 0.40
C GLY A 71 -19.97 -1.85 -0.20
N TYR A 72 -18.73 -1.45 -0.42
CA TYR A 72 -18.38 -0.17 -1.05
C TYR A 72 -16.99 -0.20 -1.70
N LEU A 73 -16.77 0.70 -2.66
CA LEU A 73 -15.46 1.09 -3.17
C LEU A 73 -14.96 2.34 -2.45
N ARG A 74 -13.65 2.43 -2.17
CA ARG A 74 -13.06 3.61 -1.55
C ARG A 74 -12.61 4.59 -2.63
N ARG A 75 -13.15 5.81 -2.59
CA ARG A 75 -12.73 6.94 -3.43
C ARG A 75 -11.80 7.85 -2.64
N SER A 76 -10.63 8.17 -3.19
CA SER A 76 -9.76 9.22 -2.65
C SER A 76 -10.39 10.60 -2.95
N LEU A 77 -10.38 11.49 -1.96
CA LEU A 77 -10.78 12.89 -2.12
C LEU A 77 -9.57 13.85 -2.15
N GLY A 78 -8.35 13.32 -2.08
CA GLY A 78 -7.13 14.11 -1.84
C GLY A 78 -6.81 14.25 -0.35
N ASP A 79 -5.59 14.67 -0.03
CA ASP A 79 -5.10 15.01 1.32
C ASP A 79 -5.38 13.96 2.43
N GLY A 80 -5.36 12.68 2.06
CA GLY A 80 -5.66 11.57 2.97
C GLY A 80 -7.14 11.40 3.31
N ALA A 81 -8.02 12.25 2.78
CA ALA A 81 -9.47 12.08 2.87
C ALA A 81 -9.96 11.02 1.87
N SER A 82 -10.93 10.21 2.30
CA SER A 82 -11.58 9.22 1.44
C SER A 82 -13.06 9.14 1.74
N THR A 83 -13.86 8.81 0.73
CA THR A 83 -15.27 8.50 0.87
C THR A 83 -15.59 7.11 0.34
N ASN A 84 -16.74 6.59 0.74
CA ASN A 84 -17.20 5.26 0.37
C ASN A 84 -18.30 5.39 -0.68
N LEU A 85 -18.05 4.81 -1.86
CA LEU A 85 -19.04 4.65 -2.91
C LEU A 85 -19.73 3.31 -2.71
N ALA A 86 -20.97 3.34 -2.21
CA ALA A 86 -21.73 2.13 -1.95
C ALA A 86 -21.88 1.29 -3.23
N ILE A 87 -21.70 -0.03 -3.11
CA ILE A 87 -21.96 -0.97 -4.19
C ILE A 87 -23.04 -1.96 -3.78
N SER A 88 -23.88 -2.34 -4.74
CA SER A 88 -24.85 -3.41 -4.50
C SER A 88 -24.13 -4.76 -4.46
N THR A 89 -24.12 -5.40 -3.29
CA THR A 89 -23.49 -6.71 -3.10
C THR A 89 -24.51 -7.73 -2.60
N ARG A 90 -24.45 -8.95 -3.15
CA ARG A 90 -25.23 -10.09 -2.64
C ARG A 90 -24.42 -10.80 -1.55
N PRO A 91 -25.06 -11.45 -0.56
CA PRO A 91 -24.34 -12.09 0.55
C PRO A 91 -23.26 -13.11 0.15
N TRP A 92 -23.41 -13.77 -0.99
CA TRP A 92 -22.45 -14.77 -1.49
C TRP A 92 -21.32 -14.21 -2.37
N ARG A 93 -21.49 -13.00 -2.93
CA ARG A 93 -20.51 -12.40 -3.86
C ARG A 93 -19.12 -12.23 -3.25
N PRO A 94 -18.97 -11.76 -1.99
CA PRO A 94 -17.66 -11.63 -1.36
C PRO A 94 -16.92 -12.97 -1.30
N ILE A 95 -17.62 -14.04 -0.92
CA ILE A 95 -17.06 -15.38 -0.77
C ILE A 95 -16.58 -15.91 -2.13
N LEU A 96 -17.37 -15.74 -3.19
CA LEU A 96 -16.99 -16.20 -4.53
C LEU A 96 -15.83 -15.38 -5.10
N ALA A 97 -15.87 -14.05 -4.98
CA ALA A 97 -14.78 -13.17 -5.42
C ALA A 97 -13.47 -13.52 -4.71
N TYR A 98 -13.54 -13.72 -3.39
CA TYR A 98 -12.37 -14.11 -2.60
C TYR A 98 -11.83 -15.50 -2.97
N ARG A 99 -12.70 -16.50 -3.16
CA ARG A 99 -12.27 -17.84 -3.60
C ARG A 99 -11.60 -17.80 -4.97
N ARG A 100 -12.15 -17.03 -5.91
CA ARG A 100 -11.57 -16.83 -7.25
C ARG A 100 -10.18 -16.21 -7.13
N TYR A 101 -10.04 -15.12 -6.38
CA TYR A 101 -8.76 -14.46 -6.13
C TYR A 101 -7.72 -15.44 -5.54
N ARG A 102 -8.06 -16.15 -4.47
CA ARG A 102 -7.14 -17.11 -3.85
C ARG A 102 -6.74 -18.25 -4.78
N SER A 103 -7.67 -18.76 -5.57
CA SER A 103 -7.38 -19.80 -6.55
C SER A 103 -6.37 -19.31 -7.59
N ALA A 104 -6.60 -18.10 -8.13
CA ALA A 104 -5.70 -17.48 -9.10
C ALA A 104 -4.31 -17.21 -8.52
N VAL A 105 -4.21 -16.71 -7.28
CA VAL A 105 -2.93 -16.52 -6.59
C VAL A 105 -2.19 -17.85 -6.43
N ARG A 106 -2.86 -18.91 -5.95
CA ARG A 106 -2.21 -20.21 -5.78
C ARG A 106 -1.71 -20.79 -7.10
N GLU A 107 -2.56 -20.79 -8.12
CA GLU A 107 -2.21 -21.33 -9.45
C GLU A 107 -1.02 -20.58 -10.08
N ARG A 108 -0.95 -19.26 -9.92
CA ARG A 108 0.18 -18.46 -10.39
C ARG A 108 1.44 -18.66 -9.55
N ALA A 109 1.31 -18.75 -8.24
CA ALA A 109 2.43 -19.03 -7.33
C ALA A 109 3.04 -20.42 -7.59
N GLU A 110 2.21 -21.42 -7.91
CA GLU A 110 2.66 -22.76 -8.35
C GLU A 110 3.45 -22.70 -9.66
N ARG A 111 3.10 -21.77 -10.56
CA ARG A 111 3.84 -21.47 -11.79
C ARG A 111 5.08 -20.59 -11.58
N GLY A 112 5.37 -20.19 -10.34
CA GLY A 112 6.55 -19.38 -10.00
C GLY A 112 6.40 -17.89 -10.26
N ASP A 113 5.17 -17.39 -10.45
CA ASP A 113 4.90 -15.97 -10.61
C ASP A 113 5.33 -15.18 -9.35
N PRO A 114 6.27 -14.22 -9.45
CA PRO A 114 6.80 -13.51 -8.27
C PRO A 114 5.75 -12.67 -7.53
N GLU A 115 4.78 -12.11 -8.24
CA GLU A 115 3.70 -11.33 -7.61
C GLU A 115 2.78 -12.23 -6.80
N ALA A 116 2.36 -13.35 -7.38
CA ALA A 116 1.53 -14.33 -6.70
C ALA A 116 2.26 -14.99 -5.52
N LEU A 117 3.55 -15.24 -5.65
CA LEU A 117 4.40 -15.71 -4.54
C LEU A 117 4.45 -14.67 -3.42
N PHE A 118 4.66 -13.38 -3.73
CA PHE A 118 4.62 -12.30 -2.74
C PHE A 118 3.26 -12.25 -2.03
N LEU A 119 2.15 -12.25 -2.78
CA LEU A 119 0.80 -12.19 -2.21
C LEU A 119 0.48 -13.42 -1.34
N LEU A 120 0.97 -14.60 -1.73
CA LEU A 120 0.81 -15.82 -0.95
C LEU A 120 1.60 -15.75 0.36
N ALA A 121 2.85 -15.29 0.32
CA ALA A 121 3.69 -15.10 1.51
C ALA A 121 3.12 -14.04 2.45
N ASP A 122 2.70 -12.88 1.90
CA ASP A 122 2.05 -11.83 2.68
C ASP A 122 0.76 -12.33 3.32
N GLY A 123 -0.02 -13.13 2.59
CA GLY A 123 -1.19 -13.83 3.11
C GLY A 123 -0.88 -14.66 4.36
N TYR A 124 0.19 -15.45 4.35
CA TYR A 124 0.58 -16.25 5.51
C TYR A 124 1.04 -15.42 6.72
N LEU A 125 1.52 -14.19 6.50
CA LEU A 125 2.03 -13.29 7.54
C LEU A 125 0.94 -12.36 8.10
N THR A 126 0.09 -11.80 7.25
CA THR A 126 -1.02 -10.91 7.65
C THR A 126 -2.05 -11.64 8.51
N GLN A 127 -2.20 -12.95 8.32
CA GLN A 127 -3.04 -13.82 9.16
C GLN A 127 -2.58 -13.92 10.63
N GLN A 128 -1.37 -13.44 10.96
CA GLN A 128 -0.82 -13.49 12.31
C GLN A 128 -1.03 -12.21 13.13
N HIS A 129 -1.42 -11.09 12.50
CA HIS A 129 -1.44 -9.76 13.15
C HIS A 129 -2.82 -9.25 13.60
N ILE A 130 -3.87 -10.08 13.55
CA ILE A 130 -5.18 -9.72 14.09
C ILE A 130 -5.30 -10.28 15.51
N ASP A 131 -5.22 -9.40 16.51
CA ASP A 131 -5.42 -9.76 17.92
C ASP A 131 -6.79 -10.43 18.10
N GLY A 132 -6.79 -11.69 18.58
CA GLY A 132 -8.00 -12.50 18.78
C GLY A 132 -8.44 -13.34 17.56
N ALA A 133 -7.83 -13.15 16.39
CA ALA A 133 -7.93 -14.14 15.32
C ALA A 133 -7.04 -15.35 15.65
N TRP A 134 -7.50 -16.54 15.27
CA TRP A 134 -6.83 -17.81 15.51
C TRP A 134 -5.31 -17.73 15.28
N ARG A 135 -4.50 -18.06 16.30
CA ARG A 135 -3.07 -18.37 16.12
C ARG A 135 -2.98 -19.51 15.11
N HIS A 136 -2.64 -19.20 13.87
CA HIS A 136 -2.49 -20.21 12.83
C HIS A 136 -1.28 -21.13 13.14
N PRO A 137 -1.33 -22.40 12.71
CA PRO A 137 -0.30 -23.40 13.03
C PRO A 137 1.07 -22.96 12.50
N ALA A 138 2.13 -23.28 13.25
CA ALA A 138 3.53 -22.88 12.99
C ALA A 138 4.01 -23.05 11.53
N GLY A 139 3.41 -23.96 10.76
CA GLY A 139 3.73 -24.21 9.35
C GLY A 139 3.49 -23.04 8.37
N HIS A 140 2.69 -22.03 8.73
CA HIS A 140 2.50 -20.85 7.88
C HIS A 140 3.70 -19.92 7.87
N LEU A 141 4.41 -19.78 8.99
CA LEU A 141 5.62 -18.94 9.07
C LEU A 141 6.77 -19.56 8.26
N ASP A 142 6.97 -20.88 8.37
CA ASP A 142 8.00 -21.58 7.60
C ASP A 142 7.68 -21.55 6.10
N SER A 143 6.40 -21.64 5.72
CA SER A 143 5.97 -21.46 4.34
C SER A 143 6.26 -20.05 3.82
N ALA A 144 5.97 -19.00 4.61
CA ALA A 144 6.28 -17.63 4.25
C ALA A 144 7.80 -17.40 4.09
N ARG A 145 8.62 -17.95 5.01
CA ARG A 145 10.08 -17.90 4.91
C ARG A 145 10.61 -18.61 3.67
N ALA A 146 10.06 -19.80 3.36
CA ALA A 146 10.45 -20.54 2.16
C ALA A 146 10.13 -19.76 0.89
N ILE A 147 8.96 -19.11 0.82
CA ILE A 147 8.60 -18.24 -0.31
C ILE A 147 9.50 -16.99 -0.37
N TYR A 148 9.77 -16.34 0.77
CA TYR A 148 10.69 -15.21 0.84
C TYR A 148 12.07 -15.56 0.27
N ARG A 149 12.65 -16.71 0.64
CA ARG A 149 13.94 -17.16 0.10
C ARG A 149 13.89 -17.44 -1.40
N ARG A 150 12.77 -17.97 -1.91
CA ARG A 150 12.56 -18.15 -3.36
C ARG A 150 12.51 -16.81 -4.10
N LEU A 151 11.81 -15.82 -3.55
CA LEU A 151 11.73 -14.48 -4.11
C LEU A 151 13.09 -13.77 -4.09
N GLU A 152 13.84 -13.92 -2.99
CA GLU A 152 15.19 -13.37 -2.84
C GLU A 152 16.16 -13.98 -3.85
N ALA A 153 16.13 -15.31 -4.04
CA ALA A 153 16.95 -16.00 -5.03
C ALA A 153 16.57 -15.66 -6.49
N ALA A 154 15.33 -15.25 -6.72
CA ALA A 154 14.85 -14.79 -8.03
C ALA A 154 15.08 -13.28 -8.26
N GLU A 155 15.76 -12.60 -7.33
CA GLU A 155 15.97 -11.15 -7.35
C GLU A 155 14.66 -10.37 -7.58
N ALA A 156 13.59 -10.81 -6.91
CA ALA A 156 12.30 -10.15 -6.97
C ALA A 156 12.41 -8.69 -6.50
N ASP A 157 11.37 -7.91 -6.82
CA ASP A 157 11.26 -6.50 -6.44
C ASP A 157 11.69 -6.23 -4.98
N ARG A 158 12.65 -5.32 -4.81
CA ARG A 158 13.34 -5.08 -3.54
C ARG A 158 12.41 -4.49 -2.49
N LEU A 159 11.47 -3.63 -2.89
CA LEU A 159 10.48 -3.09 -1.95
C LEU A 159 9.57 -4.21 -1.41
N ARG A 160 9.09 -5.11 -2.27
CA ARG A 160 8.30 -6.29 -1.86
C ARG A 160 9.10 -7.20 -0.91
N LEU A 161 10.39 -7.43 -1.18
CA LEU A 161 11.26 -8.20 -0.29
C LEU A 161 11.43 -7.51 1.08
N ALA A 162 11.62 -6.19 1.10
CA ALA A 162 11.72 -5.42 2.33
C ALA A 162 10.46 -5.61 3.20
N LEU A 163 9.27 -5.50 2.61
CA LEU A 163 8.00 -5.64 3.34
C LEU A 163 7.77 -7.04 3.90
N LEU A 164 8.18 -8.08 3.17
CA LEU A 164 8.14 -9.44 3.69
C LEU A 164 9.14 -9.62 4.84
N ALA A 165 10.37 -9.10 4.70
CA ALA A 165 11.38 -9.15 5.75
C ALA A 165 10.92 -8.44 7.03
N GLN A 166 10.29 -7.27 6.91
CA GLN A 166 9.70 -6.53 8.02
C GLN A 166 8.67 -7.39 8.78
N ARG A 167 7.71 -8.00 8.05
CA ARG A 167 6.67 -8.86 8.64
C ARG A 167 7.22 -10.17 9.22
N LEU A 168 8.37 -10.64 8.72
CA LEU A 168 9.10 -11.79 9.27
C LEU A 168 9.92 -11.43 10.51
N GLY A 169 10.04 -10.14 10.86
CA GLY A 169 10.88 -9.64 11.93
C GLY A 169 12.38 -9.69 11.62
N ASP A 170 12.75 -9.78 10.34
CA ASP A 170 14.15 -9.75 9.89
C ASP A 170 14.56 -8.30 9.59
N GLU A 171 14.83 -7.54 10.65
CA GLU A 171 15.20 -6.12 10.58
C GLU A 171 16.45 -5.85 9.71
N PRO A 172 17.54 -6.65 9.78
CA PRO A 172 18.68 -6.47 8.87
C PRO A 172 18.29 -6.63 7.39
N ALA A 173 17.51 -7.66 7.04
CA ALA A 173 17.08 -7.87 5.67
C ALA A 173 16.09 -6.80 5.20
N PHE A 174 15.19 -6.36 6.08
CA PHE A 174 14.28 -5.24 5.82
C PHE A 174 15.06 -3.99 5.41
N ARG A 175 16.02 -3.55 6.23
CA ARG A 175 16.85 -2.38 5.95
C ARG A 175 17.68 -2.54 4.68
N ALA A 176 18.26 -3.73 4.46
CA ALA A 176 19.08 -3.99 3.28
C ALA A 176 18.27 -3.89 1.98
N HIS A 177 17.11 -4.54 1.91
CA HIS A 177 16.25 -4.49 0.73
C HIS A 177 15.63 -3.10 0.53
N LEU A 178 15.25 -2.43 1.62
CA LEU A 178 14.69 -1.08 1.56
C LEU A 178 15.73 -0.06 1.07
N GLY A 179 16.97 -0.15 1.57
CA GLY A 179 18.11 0.64 1.10
C GLY A 179 18.39 0.42 -0.39
N ALA A 180 18.48 -0.84 -0.81
CA ALA A 180 18.70 -1.19 -2.22
C ALA A 180 17.55 -0.69 -3.14
N ALA A 181 16.31 -0.77 -2.68
CA ALA A 181 15.17 -0.23 -3.41
C ALA A 181 15.29 1.29 -3.57
N ALA A 182 15.63 2.02 -2.50
CA ALA A 182 15.83 3.47 -2.56
C ALA A 182 17.00 3.88 -3.45
N GLU A 183 18.14 3.16 -3.39
CA GLU A 183 19.29 3.38 -4.28
C GLU A 183 18.95 3.13 -5.76
N ALA A 184 18.05 2.17 -6.03
CA ALA A 184 17.51 1.92 -7.36
C ALA A 184 16.48 2.97 -7.81
N GLY A 185 16.22 3.97 -6.97
CA GLY A 185 15.25 5.03 -7.22
C GLY A 185 13.81 4.62 -6.98
N ASP A 186 13.53 3.53 -6.23
CA ASP A 186 12.19 3.23 -5.75
C ASP A 186 11.77 4.34 -4.77
N PRO A 187 10.81 5.15 -5.18
CA PRO A 187 10.50 6.35 -4.43
C PRO A 187 9.64 6.07 -3.19
N LYS A 188 8.93 4.94 -3.13
CA LYS A 188 8.25 4.49 -1.90
C LYS A 188 9.30 4.08 -0.87
N ALA A 189 10.32 3.33 -1.31
CA ALA A 189 11.42 2.92 -0.43
C ALA A 189 12.15 4.12 0.18
N CYS A 190 12.42 5.15 -0.62
CA CYS A 190 12.97 6.41 -0.13
C CYS A 190 12.17 7.05 0.99
N ILE A 191 10.84 7.13 0.82
CA ILE A 191 9.93 7.73 1.81
C ILE A 191 9.92 6.88 3.08
N PHE A 192 9.83 5.55 2.95
CA PHE A 192 9.88 4.64 4.09
C PHE A 192 11.17 4.80 4.89
N LEU A 193 12.34 4.88 4.24
CA LEU A 193 13.61 5.17 4.93
C LEU A 193 13.58 6.50 5.67
N SER A 194 13.05 7.54 5.01
CA SER A 194 12.94 8.87 5.61
C SER A 194 12.03 8.89 6.85
N TRP A 195 10.98 8.06 6.89
CA TRP A 195 10.11 7.91 8.05
C TRP A 195 10.73 7.10 9.18
N GLU A 196 11.45 6.01 8.87
CA GLU A 196 12.13 5.18 9.87
C GLU A 196 13.27 5.94 10.57
N GLU A 197 13.98 6.80 9.84
CA GLU A 197 15.08 7.59 10.38
C GLU A 197 14.63 8.86 11.11
N ARG A 198 13.38 9.30 10.92
CA ARG A 198 12.88 10.50 11.58
C ARG A 198 12.61 10.20 13.06
N PRO A 199 13.22 10.93 14.00
CA PRO A 199 12.87 10.80 15.41
C PRO A 199 11.38 11.18 15.59
N ARG A 200 10.56 10.28 16.16
CA ARG A 200 9.10 10.49 16.32
C ARG A 200 8.73 11.75 17.13
N THR A 201 9.66 12.34 17.85
CA THR A 201 9.51 13.54 18.68
C THR A 201 9.92 14.85 17.99
N SER A 202 10.32 14.82 16.72
CA SER A 202 11.07 15.89 16.05
C SER A 202 10.26 16.74 15.06
N ARG A 203 8.99 17.09 15.36
CA ARG A 203 8.15 17.88 14.43
C ARG A 203 8.82 19.21 14.00
N PHE A 204 9.67 19.78 14.86
CA PHE A 204 10.40 21.04 14.62
C PHE A 204 11.93 20.90 14.74
N ASP A 205 12.48 19.69 14.66
CA ASP A 205 13.94 19.55 14.52
C ASP A 205 14.31 19.92 13.08
N VAL A 206 14.89 21.09 12.93
CA VAL A 206 15.24 21.66 11.61
C VAL A 206 16.25 20.78 10.88
N GLY A 207 17.20 20.17 11.60
CA GLY A 207 18.20 19.30 10.98
C GLY A 207 17.57 18.02 10.44
N ALA A 208 16.73 17.37 11.24
CA ALA A 208 16.00 16.18 10.80
C ALA A 208 15.00 16.50 9.67
N LEU A 209 14.36 17.67 9.73
CA LEU A 209 13.41 18.10 8.71
C LEU A 209 14.10 18.46 7.38
N ALA A 210 15.25 19.12 7.43
CA ALA A 210 16.07 19.40 6.26
C ALA A 210 16.51 18.11 5.56
N ALA A 211 17.06 17.15 6.31
CA ALA A 211 17.47 15.86 5.77
C ALA A 211 16.30 15.05 5.18
N PHE A 212 15.10 15.14 5.79
CA PHE A 212 13.88 14.55 5.26
C PHE A 212 13.46 15.19 3.94
N ILE A 213 13.46 16.52 3.86
CA ILE A 213 13.12 17.25 2.62
C ILE A 213 14.13 16.91 1.52
N ASP A 214 15.43 16.98 1.82
CA ASP A 214 16.48 16.68 0.84
C ASP A 214 16.27 15.29 0.24
N ARG A 215 16.10 14.27 1.09
CA ARG A 215 15.90 12.88 0.63
C ARG A 215 14.63 12.69 -0.17
N THR A 216 13.52 13.30 0.25
CA THR A 216 12.23 13.13 -0.46
C THR A 216 12.23 13.84 -1.80
N GLU A 217 12.84 15.01 -1.92
CA GLU A 217 12.97 15.71 -3.20
C GLU A 217 14.01 15.06 -4.13
N ASP A 218 15.13 14.53 -3.58
CA ASP A 218 16.09 13.74 -4.36
C ASP A 218 15.41 12.49 -4.96
N CYS A 219 14.57 11.82 -4.17
CA CYS A 219 13.84 10.65 -4.67
C CYS A 219 12.73 11.01 -5.64
N ARG A 220 12.08 12.18 -5.49
CA ARG A 220 11.17 12.71 -6.50
C ARG A 220 11.88 12.93 -7.85
N ALA A 221 13.15 13.36 -7.84
CA ALA A 221 13.91 13.55 -9.07
C ALA A 221 14.15 12.23 -9.83
N LEU A 222 14.17 11.09 -9.12
CA LEU A 222 14.31 9.75 -9.69
C LEU A 222 12.98 9.18 -10.23
N ALA A 223 11.84 9.74 -9.82
CA ALA A 223 10.53 9.26 -10.27
C ALA A 223 10.31 9.53 -11.78
N PRO A 224 9.61 8.62 -12.50
CA PRO A 224 9.17 8.87 -13.87
C PRO A 224 8.41 10.20 -13.96
N GLU A 225 8.61 10.93 -15.05
CA GLU A 225 8.10 12.31 -15.17
C GLU A 225 6.58 12.44 -14.96
N ARG A 226 5.82 11.45 -15.44
CA ARG A 226 4.36 11.35 -15.23
C ARG A 226 3.95 11.20 -13.75
N ASP A 227 4.84 10.66 -12.94
CA ASP A 227 4.57 10.27 -11.56
C ASP A 227 5.11 11.32 -10.59
N ARG A 228 6.05 12.19 -10.97
CA ARG A 228 6.75 13.17 -10.09
C ARG A 228 5.84 14.05 -9.22
N ASP A 229 4.62 14.32 -9.67
CA ASP A 229 3.66 15.18 -8.98
C ASP A 229 2.56 14.41 -8.25
N ALA A 230 2.58 13.06 -8.27
CA ALA A 230 1.62 12.30 -7.49
C ALA A 230 1.88 12.51 -5.99
N PRO A 231 0.83 12.47 -5.13
CA PRO A 231 0.94 12.84 -3.72
C PRO A 231 2.01 12.10 -2.93
N LEU A 232 2.34 10.88 -3.36
CA LEU A 232 3.41 10.09 -2.76
C LEU A 232 4.79 10.71 -3.01
N TYR A 233 5.02 11.46 -4.07
CA TYR A 233 6.33 12.03 -4.41
C TYR A 233 6.53 13.45 -3.94
N THR A 234 5.47 14.12 -3.50
CA THR A 234 5.49 15.54 -3.12
C THR A 234 5.56 15.73 -1.60
N TYR A 235 6.07 14.76 -0.82
CA TYR A 235 6.12 14.88 0.65
C TYR A 235 7.00 16.05 1.12
N GLY A 236 8.15 16.29 0.49
CA GLY A 236 9.02 17.43 0.80
C GLY A 236 8.29 18.75 0.55
N ALA A 237 7.76 18.92 -0.66
CA ALA A 237 6.92 20.05 -1.05
C ALA A 237 5.69 20.26 -0.13
N SER A 238 4.96 19.19 0.20
CA SER A 238 3.79 19.22 1.08
C SER A 238 4.16 19.63 2.51
N THR A 239 5.31 19.16 3.01
CA THR A 239 5.83 19.55 4.32
C THR A 239 6.15 21.04 4.37
N VAL A 240 6.82 21.57 3.35
CA VAL A 240 7.10 23.01 3.23
C VAL A 240 5.80 23.81 3.09
N GLN A 241 4.84 23.35 2.28
CA GLN A 241 3.56 24.03 2.10
C GLN A 241 2.73 24.08 3.40
N THR A 242 2.74 22.99 4.17
CA THR A 242 2.11 22.95 5.49
C THR A 242 2.71 24.00 6.42
N LEU A 243 4.05 24.11 6.46
CA LEU A 243 4.73 25.13 7.26
C LEU A 243 4.40 26.55 6.80
N ARG A 244 4.31 26.79 5.48
CA ARG A 244 3.90 28.10 4.94
C ARG A 244 2.50 28.47 5.36
N SER A 245 1.54 27.56 5.19
CA SER A 245 0.15 27.79 5.59
C SER A 245 0.02 28.06 7.09
N GLU A 246 0.73 27.30 7.94
CA GLU A 246 0.75 27.57 9.38
C GLU A 246 1.40 28.93 9.70
N ALA A 247 2.46 29.32 8.99
CA ALA A 247 3.12 30.62 9.18
C ALA A 247 2.23 31.79 8.77
N GLU A 248 1.51 31.68 7.64
CA GLU A 248 0.51 32.65 7.18
C GLU A 248 -0.64 32.81 8.17
N ALA A 249 -1.03 31.71 8.83
CA ALA A 249 -2.01 31.72 9.92
C ALA A 249 -1.46 32.31 11.24
N GLY A 250 -0.20 32.79 11.26
CA GLY A 250 0.41 33.44 12.41
C GLY A 250 1.11 32.48 13.39
N ASN A 251 1.36 31.23 13.02
CA ASN A 251 2.09 30.29 13.88
C ASN A 251 3.58 30.66 13.94
N ALA A 252 4.02 31.24 15.06
CA ALA A 252 5.41 31.64 15.29
C ALA A 252 6.41 30.47 15.19
N ALA A 253 6.02 29.25 15.55
CA ALA A 253 6.89 28.08 15.43
C ALA A 253 7.12 27.69 13.96
N ALA A 254 6.11 27.83 13.11
CA ALA A 254 6.22 27.56 11.68
C ALA A 254 7.10 28.60 10.98
N VAL A 255 6.96 29.89 11.33
CA VAL A 255 7.84 30.98 10.86
C VAL A 255 9.30 30.67 11.23
N ALA A 256 9.58 30.41 12.51
CA ALA A 256 10.93 30.11 12.98
C ALA A 256 11.53 28.86 12.31
N THR A 257 10.70 27.84 12.05
CA THR A 257 11.11 26.62 11.36
C THR A 257 11.47 26.90 9.89
N LEU A 258 10.67 27.69 9.17
CA LEU A 258 10.97 28.09 7.79
C LEU A 258 12.25 28.91 7.68
N ASP A 259 12.47 29.87 8.59
CA ASP A 259 13.71 30.65 8.64
C ASP A 259 14.91 29.77 8.92
N SER A 260 14.76 28.82 9.84
CA SER A 260 15.83 27.87 10.16
C SER A 260 16.11 26.92 8.99
N LEU A 261 15.08 26.46 8.26
CA LEU A 261 15.24 25.66 7.04
C LEU A 261 15.99 26.44 5.96
N ARG A 262 15.70 27.74 5.78
CA ARG A 262 16.49 28.61 4.88
C ARG A 262 17.97 28.60 5.25
N ALA A 263 18.28 28.71 6.54
CA ALA A 263 19.67 28.68 7.01
C ALA A 263 20.38 27.32 6.74
N THR A 264 19.65 26.23 6.53
CA THR A 264 20.25 24.91 6.18
C THR A 264 20.58 24.75 4.69
N GLY A 265 20.17 25.68 3.82
CA GLY A 265 20.44 25.61 2.40
C GLY A 265 19.50 24.69 1.60
N VAL A 266 18.41 24.19 2.21
CA VAL A 266 17.47 23.25 1.57
C VAL A 266 16.81 23.85 0.33
N PHE A 267 16.42 25.14 0.37
CA PHE A 267 15.74 25.79 -0.76
C PHE A 267 16.70 26.07 -1.92
N GLU A 268 17.98 26.25 -1.65
CA GLU A 268 19.04 26.37 -2.65
C GLU A 268 19.32 25.04 -3.35
N ARG A 269 19.28 23.92 -2.60
CA ARG A 269 19.39 22.57 -3.17
C ARG A 269 18.15 22.14 -3.94
N HIS A 270 16.96 22.60 -3.51
CA HIS A 270 15.68 22.27 -4.14
C HIS A 270 14.90 23.53 -4.54
N PRO A 271 15.29 24.23 -5.64
CA PRO A 271 14.72 25.52 -6.03
C PRO A 271 13.20 25.49 -6.29
N ALA A 272 12.65 24.34 -6.68
CA ALA A 272 11.22 24.14 -6.89
C ALA A 272 10.40 24.32 -5.59
N LEU A 273 11.03 24.17 -4.43
CA LEU A 273 10.38 24.42 -3.15
C LEU A 273 10.19 25.90 -2.86
N THR A 274 10.94 26.79 -3.52
CA THR A 274 10.98 28.24 -3.23
C THR A 274 9.74 28.96 -3.77
N SER A 275 9.17 28.49 -4.88
CA SER A 275 8.15 29.19 -5.70
C SER A 275 6.70 29.13 -5.18
N GLY A 276 6.48 28.95 -3.88
CA GLY A 276 5.14 29.02 -3.28
C GLY A 276 4.77 30.38 -2.67
N ALA A 277 5.54 31.44 -2.95
CA ALA A 277 5.36 32.76 -2.34
C ALA A 277 4.56 33.76 -3.21
N ASP A 278 4.26 33.44 -4.48
CA ASP A 278 3.68 34.39 -5.44
C ASP A 278 2.55 33.79 -6.33
N ALA A 279 1.74 32.86 -5.81
CA ALA A 279 0.53 32.37 -6.50
C ALA A 279 -0.71 32.56 -5.64
#